data_AF-A0A972CT61-F1
#
_entry.id   AF-A0A972CT61-F1
#
_cell.length_a   1.000
_cell.length_b   1.000
_cell.length_c   1.000
_cell.angle_alpha   90.00
_cell.angle_beta   90.00
_cell.angle_gamma   90.00
#
_symmetry.space_group_name_H-M   'P 1'
#
loop_
_entity.id
_entity.type
_entity.pdbx_description
1 polymer ?
#
loop_
_entity_poly.entity_id
_entity_poly.type
_entity_poly.pdbx_seq_one_letter_code
_entity_poly.pdbx_strand_id
1 'polypeptide(L)'
;NKDTYSEEKTEDIKIVEGLVIEFGKQLKKVPLLGPKDILIKNIEENYSEFVSAQLLNKWKDNPQTAPGRFTSSPWPDRIEVSYIGKTSENQYEVKGVIIEVTSTDLSAEDVDSKIPIVLKIINNRGKWVIDDIIIHDSELSDK
;
A
#
# COMPACT_ATOMS: atom_id res chain seq x y z
N ASN A 1 35.27 14.16 -5.95
CA ASN A 1 34.55 13.31 -4.99
C ASN A 1 33.12 13.19 -5.45
N LYS A 2 32.81 12.15 -6.23
CA LYS A 2 31.44 11.78 -6.56
C LYS A 2 31.06 10.78 -5.48
N ASP A 3 30.19 11.21 -4.57
CA ASP A 3 29.65 10.37 -3.52
C ASP A 3 28.93 9.19 -4.16
N THR A 4 29.53 8.03 -4.00
CA THR A 4 29.02 6.73 -4.42
C THR A 4 27.78 6.44 -3.58
N TYR A 5 26.60 6.54 -4.21
CA TYR A 5 25.36 5.95 -3.68
C TYR A 5 25.49 4.42 -3.74
N SER A 6 26.19 3.85 -2.75
CA SER A 6 26.20 2.41 -2.51
C SER A 6 25.15 2.09 -1.45
N GLU A 7 23.93 1.81 -1.90
CA GLU A 7 22.83 1.32 -1.06
C GLU A 7 23.14 -0.10 -0.56
N GLU A 8 23.74 -0.20 0.61
CA GLU A 8 23.51 -1.38 1.45
C GLU A 8 22.08 -1.29 2.00
N LYS A 9 21.10 -1.86 1.30
CA LYS A 9 19.76 -2.09 1.86
C LYS A 9 19.91 -3.01 3.07
N THR A 10 19.74 -2.44 4.27
CA THR A 10 19.65 -3.19 5.52
C THR A 10 18.55 -4.27 5.45
N GLU A 11 18.67 -5.34 6.22
CA GLU A 11 17.68 -6.44 6.24
C GLU A 11 16.26 -5.93 6.53
N ASP A 12 16.12 -4.96 7.44
CA ASP A 12 14.85 -4.30 7.74
C ASP A 12 14.24 -3.64 6.49
N ILE A 13 15.04 -2.98 5.65
CA ILE A 13 14.53 -2.34 4.43
C ILE A 13 13.95 -3.38 3.47
N LYS A 14 14.59 -4.56 3.34
CA LYS A 14 14.06 -5.65 2.49
C LYS A 14 12.75 -6.21 3.04
N ILE A 15 12.67 -6.37 4.37
CA ILE A 15 11.44 -6.84 5.03
C ILE A 15 10.31 -5.82 4.84
N VAL A 16 10.60 -4.52 5.01
CA VAL A 16 9.65 -3.43 4.82
C VAL A 16 9.18 -3.34 3.36
N GLU A 17 10.09 -3.45 2.40
CA GLU A 17 9.76 -3.46 0.98
C GLU A 17 8.86 -4.66 0.62
N GLY A 18 9.23 -5.86 1.08
CA GLY A 18 8.44 -7.07 0.87
C GLY A 18 7.04 -6.98 1.49
N LEU A 19 6.94 -6.44 2.71
CA LEU A 19 5.66 -6.18 3.39
C LEU A 19 4.73 -5.33 2.51
N VAL A 20 5.24 -4.23 1.95
CA VAL A 20 4.45 -3.30 1.13
C VAL A 20 4.04 -3.94 -0.20
N ILE A 21 4.94 -4.69 -0.85
CA ILE A 21 4.66 -5.39 -2.11
C ILE A 21 3.58 -6.46 -1.90
N GLU A 22 3.69 -7.29 -0.86
CA GLU A 22 2.72 -8.35 -0.60
C GLU A 22 1.36 -7.79 -0.17
N PHE A 23 1.33 -6.69 0.59
CA PHE A 23 0.11 -5.94 0.89
C PHE A 23 -0.55 -5.40 -0.38
N GLY A 24 0.22 -4.80 -1.28
CA GLY A 24 -0.26 -4.27 -2.56
C GLY A 24 -1.01 -5.29 -3.41
N LYS A 25 -0.55 -6.55 -3.43
CA LYS A 25 -1.20 -7.66 -4.14
C LYS A 25 -2.58 -8.03 -3.56
N GLN A 26 -2.86 -7.66 -2.32
CA GLN A 26 -4.14 -7.94 -1.68
C GLN A 26 -5.22 -6.90 -2.01
N LEU A 27 -4.86 -5.71 -2.50
CA LEU A 27 -5.79 -4.60 -2.72
C LEU A 27 -6.97 -5.00 -3.62
N LYS A 28 -6.71 -5.75 -4.70
CA LYS A 28 -7.73 -6.23 -5.63
C LYS A 28 -8.82 -7.09 -4.98
N LYS A 29 -8.49 -7.78 -3.89
CA LYS A 29 -9.35 -8.75 -3.20
C LYS A 29 -10.38 -8.09 -2.28
N VAL A 30 -10.30 -6.78 -2.06
CA VAL A 30 -11.18 -6.03 -1.17
C VAL A 30 -12.12 -5.13 -2.01
N PRO A 31 -13.32 -5.61 -2.40
CA PRO A 31 -14.28 -4.83 -3.18
C PRO A 31 -14.99 -3.79 -2.32
N LEU A 32 -14.66 -2.52 -2.48
CA LEU A 32 -15.17 -1.42 -1.66
C LEU A 32 -16.68 -1.17 -1.85
N LEU A 33 -17.23 -1.51 -3.02
CA LEU A 33 -18.67 -1.39 -3.31
C LEU A 33 -19.51 -2.57 -2.84
N GLY A 34 -18.91 -3.54 -2.13
CA GLY A 34 -19.63 -4.68 -1.56
C GLY A 34 -20.50 -4.31 -0.35
N PRO A 35 -21.41 -5.21 0.08
CA PRO A 35 -22.10 -5.08 1.35
C PRO A 35 -21.13 -4.89 2.52
N LYS A 36 -21.49 -4.03 3.48
CA LYS A 36 -20.58 -3.58 4.56
C LYS A 36 -20.00 -4.75 5.38
N ASP A 37 -20.82 -5.74 5.72
CA ASP A 37 -20.43 -6.94 6.46
C ASP A 37 -19.42 -7.79 5.69
N ILE A 38 -19.64 -7.98 4.39
CA ILE A 38 -18.72 -8.70 3.50
C ILE A 38 -17.41 -7.90 3.34
N LEU A 39 -17.49 -6.58 3.18
CA LEU A 39 -16.31 -5.72 3.06
C LEU A 39 -15.43 -5.77 4.32
N ILE A 40 -16.03 -5.68 5.51
CA ILE A 40 -15.31 -5.82 6.78
C ILE A 40 -14.59 -7.18 6.86
N LYS A 41 -15.27 -8.26 6.46
CA LYS A 41 -14.68 -9.60 6.41
C LYS A 41 -13.50 -9.66 5.43
N ASN A 42 -13.64 -9.10 4.23
CA ASN A 42 -12.57 -9.06 3.25
C ASN A 42 -11.36 -8.25 3.75
N ILE A 43 -11.58 -7.12 4.42
CA ILE A 43 -10.52 -6.32 5.05
C ILE A 43 -9.77 -7.16 6.09
N GLU A 44 -10.49 -7.84 6.97
CA GLU A 44 -9.88 -8.68 8.01
C GLU A 44 -9.08 -9.86 7.43
N GLU A 45 -9.67 -10.59 6.48
CA GLU A 45 -9.03 -11.75 5.86
C GLU A 45 -7.79 -11.39 5.04
N ASN A 46 -7.78 -10.22 4.38
CA ASN A 46 -6.72 -9.86 3.45
C ASN A 46 -5.67 -8.92 4.06
N TYR A 47 -5.99 -8.14 5.10
CA TYR A 47 -5.07 -7.11 5.63
C TYR A 47 -4.49 -7.42 7.01
N SER A 48 -5.11 -8.30 7.80
CA SER A 48 -4.69 -8.55 9.21
C SER A 48 -3.24 -8.99 9.38
N GLU A 49 -2.65 -9.65 8.38
CA GLU A 49 -1.24 -10.07 8.42
C GLU A 49 -0.25 -8.92 8.19
N PHE A 50 -0.68 -7.83 7.55
CA PHE A 50 0.17 -6.75 7.06
C PHE A 50 0.10 -5.48 7.90
N VAL A 51 -1.04 -5.24 8.58
CA VAL A 51 -1.32 -3.96 9.23
C VAL A 51 -1.37 -4.06 10.74
N SER A 52 -1.19 -2.92 11.41
CA SER A 52 -1.36 -2.84 12.86
C SER A 52 -2.83 -3.09 13.24
N ALA A 53 -3.06 -3.65 14.44
CA ALA A 53 -4.42 -3.88 14.93
C ALA A 53 -5.24 -2.57 15.02
N GLN A 54 -4.56 -1.45 15.29
CA GLN A 54 -5.17 -0.13 15.32
C GLN A 54 -5.66 0.28 13.92
N LEU A 55 -4.82 0.14 12.89
CA LEU A 55 -5.21 0.47 11.52
C LEU A 55 -6.32 -0.47 11.01
N LEU A 56 -6.23 -1.76 11.33
CA LEU A 56 -7.27 -2.72 10.98
C LEU A 56 -8.63 -2.34 11.57
N ASN A 57 -8.67 -2.00 12.87
CA ASN A 57 -9.91 -1.60 13.52
C ASN A 57 -10.48 -0.30 12.95
N LYS A 58 -9.63 0.69 12.63
CA LYS A 58 -10.03 1.93 11.95
C LYS A 58 -10.77 1.63 10.63
N TRP A 59 -10.25 0.69 9.84
CA TRP A 59 -10.92 0.25 8.62
C TRP A 59 -12.17 -0.59 8.87
N LYS A 60 -12.22 -1.44 9.91
CA LYS A 60 -13.47 -2.16 10.24
C LYS A 60 -14.59 -1.21 10.64
N ASP A 61 -14.27 -0.13 11.36
CA ASP A 61 -15.24 0.90 11.76
C ASP A 61 -15.72 1.72 10.57
N ASN A 62 -14.80 2.12 9.69
CA ASN A 62 -15.09 2.86 8.46
C ASN A 62 -14.44 2.23 7.21
N PRO A 63 -15.04 1.17 6.63
CA PRO A 63 -14.39 0.33 5.63
C PRO A 63 -14.19 0.98 4.26
N GLN A 64 -14.86 2.10 3.99
CA GLN A 64 -14.64 2.89 2.78
C GLN A 64 -13.30 3.65 2.79
N THR A 65 -12.64 3.74 3.94
CA THR A 65 -11.32 4.39 4.08
C THR A 65 -10.14 3.44 3.88
N ALA A 66 -10.42 2.14 3.68
CA ALA A 66 -9.40 1.18 3.33
C ALA A 66 -9.05 1.30 1.84
N PRO A 67 -7.77 1.13 1.45
CA PRO A 67 -7.45 0.94 0.04
C PRO A 67 -8.12 -0.36 -0.44
N GLY A 68 -8.51 -0.40 -1.70
CA GLY A 68 -9.20 -1.58 -2.24
C GLY A 68 -9.72 -1.34 -3.65
N ARG A 69 -10.40 -2.36 -4.18
CA ARG A 69 -10.97 -2.32 -5.52
C ARG A 69 -12.32 -1.61 -5.53
N PHE A 70 -12.39 -0.45 -6.16
CA PHE A 70 -13.64 0.30 -6.29
C PHE A 70 -14.51 -0.24 -7.43
N THR A 71 -13.97 -0.39 -8.65
CA THR A 71 -14.71 -0.91 -9.81
C THR A 71 -14.19 -2.27 -10.28
N SER A 72 -14.78 -2.82 -11.35
CA SER A 72 -14.25 -4.03 -12.01
C SER A 72 -13.10 -3.75 -12.97
N SER A 73 -12.83 -2.47 -13.29
CA SER A 73 -11.73 -1.94 -14.11
C SER A 73 -11.85 -0.40 -14.11
N PRO A 74 -10.77 0.36 -13.90
CA PRO A 74 -9.45 -0.10 -13.46
C PRO A 74 -9.49 -0.70 -12.05
N TRP A 75 -8.52 -1.55 -11.70
CA TRP A 75 -8.37 -2.10 -10.35
C TRP A 75 -6.94 -1.99 -9.85
N PRO A 76 -6.71 -1.84 -8.53
CA PRO A 76 -5.37 -1.85 -7.99
C PRO A 76 -4.72 -3.22 -8.21
N ASP A 77 -3.56 -3.22 -8.83
CA ASP A 77 -2.79 -4.43 -9.14
C ASP A 77 -1.67 -4.66 -8.11
N ARG A 78 -0.86 -3.62 -7.89
CA ARG A 78 0.31 -3.66 -7.01
C ARG A 78 0.68 -2.28 -6.48
N ILE A 79 1.61 -2.26 -5.54
CA ILE A 79 2.31 -1.06 -5.10
C ILE A 79 3.73 -1.10 -5.66
N GLU A 80 4.18 0.00 -6.29
CA GLU A 80 5.57 0.23 -6.65
C GLU A 80 6.20 1.18 -5.63
N VAL A 81 7.24 0.70 -4.96
CA VAL A 81 7.98 1.47 -3.95
C VAL A 81 9.01 2.35 -4.64
N SER A 82 8.97 3.65 -4.38
CA SER A 82 9.93 4.62 -4.92
C SER A 82 10.92 5.12 -3.87
N TYR A 83 10.58 5.01 -2.58
CA TYR A 83 11.43 5.46 -1.48
C TYR A 83 11.12 4.71 -0.18
N ILE A 84 12.17 4.36 0.57
CA ILE A 84 12.09 3.86 1.95
C ILE A 84 13.05 4.69 2.81
N GLY A 85 12.50 5.43 3.77
CA GLY A 85 13.24 6.29 4.68
C GLY A 85 13.09 5.86 6.13
N LYS A 86 14.20 5.66 6.84
CA LYS A 86 14.17 5.40 8.28
C LYS A 86 13.84 6.69 9.02
N THR A 87 12.74 6.70 9.78
CA THR A 87 12.30 7.87 10.56
C THR A 87 12.61 7.73 12.05
N SER A 88 12.73 6.50 12.55
CA SER A 88 13.29 6.18 13.86
C SER A 88 13.85 4.74 13.88
N GLU A 89 14.40 4.28 15.00
CA GLU A 89 14.91 2.91 15.13
C GLU A 89 13.88 1.85 14.71
N ASN A 90 12.61 2.07 15.10
CA ASN A 90 11.50 1.14 14.93
C ASN A 90 10.43 1.66 13.94
N GLN A 91 10.81 2.56 13.02
CA GLN A 91 9.86 3.16 12.09
C GLN A 91 10.49 3.52 10.74
N TYR A 92 9.73 3.25 9.68
CA TYR A 92 10.03 3.67 8.32
C TYR A 92 8.86 4.46 7.73
N GLU A 93 9.18 5.40 6.87
CA GLU A 93 8.27 6.00 5.90
C GLU A 93 8.54 5.35 4.54
N VAL A 94 7.50 4.91 3.86
CA VAL A 94 7.59 4.38 2.50
C VAL A 94 6.74 5.24 1.58
N LYS A 95 7.32 5.69 0.48
CA LYS A 95 6.59 6.35 -0.61
C LYS A 95 6.53 5.42 -1.80
N GLY A 96 5.41 5.46 -2.49
CA GLY A 96 5.18 4.64 -3.66
C GLY A 96 3.94 5.08 -4.41
N VAL A 97 3.53 4.23 -5.34
CA VAL A 97 2.30 4.41 -6.11
C VAL A 97 1.54 3.08 -6.14
N ILE A 98 0.22 3.15 -6.01
CA ILE A 98 -0.66 2.04 -6.41
C ILE A 98 -0.78 2.13 -7.93
N ILE A 99 -0.43 1.05 -8.61
CA ILE A 99 -0.63 0.91 -10.05
C ILE A 99 -2.02 0.29 -10.25
N GLU A 100 -2.88 0.97 -10.98
CA GLU A 100 -4.18 0.42 -11.36
C GLU A 100 -4.19 -0.01 -12.82
N VAL A 101 -4.62 -1.25 -13.08
CA VAL A 101 -4.64 -1.80 -14.44
C VAL A 101 -6.06 -1.96 -14.95
N THR A 102 -6.21 -1.86 -16.27
CA THR A 102 -7.43 -2.16 -17.01
C THR A 102 -7.33 -3.51 -17.69
N SER A 103 -8.46 -4.07 -18.12
CA SER A 103 -8.48 -5.30 -18.93
C SER A 103 -7.84 -5.14 -20.32
N THR A 104 -7.61 -3.91 -20.77
CA THR A 104 -7.05 -3.59 -22.09
C THR A 104 -5.56 -3.27 -22.04
N ASP A 105 -4.97 -3.14 -20.85
CA ASP A 105 -3.54 -2.85 -20.73
C ASP A 105 -2.74 -4.06 -21.23
N LEU A 106 -1.89 -3.82 -22.22
CA LEU A 106 -1.08 -4.86 -22.87
C LEU A 106 0.12 -5.25 -22.02
N SER A 107 0.60 -4.32 -21.19
CA SER A 107 1.62 -4.56 -20.18
C SER A 107 1.43 -3.62 -18.99
N ALA A 108 2.04 -3.99 -17.87
CA ALA A 108 2.02 -3.21 -16.65
C ALA A 108 2.85 -1.91 -16.72
N GLU A 109 3.66 -1.76 -17.76
CA GLU A 109 4.50 -0.59 -18.07
C GLU A 109 3.72 0.45 -18.89
N ASP A 110 2.64 0.03 -19.56
CA ASP A 110 1.75 0.88 -20.37
C ASP A 110 0.61 1.54 -19.55
N VAL A 111 0.75 1.56 -18.23
CA VAL A 111 -0.29 1.98 -17.29
C VAL A 111 -0.11 3.43 -16.86
N ASP A 112 -1.08 4.27 -17.21
CA ASP A 112 -1.11 5.69 -16.83
C ASP A 112 -1.78 5.95 -15.46
N SER A 113 -2.61 5.03 -14.95
CA SER A 113 -3.29 5.21 -13.66
C SER A 113 -2.39 4.86 -12.48
N LYS A 114 -1.87 5.89 -11.81
CA LYS A 114 -0.99 5.77 -10.64
C LYS A 114 -1.53 6.63 -9.50
N ILE A 115 -1.74 6.03 -8.34
CA ILE A 115 -2.23 6.72 -7.14
C ILE A 115 -1.09 6.83 -6.13
N PRO A 116 -0.56 8.04 -5.86
CA PRO A 116 0.53 8.21 -4.90
C PRO A 116 0.11 7.85 -3.48
N ILE A 117 0.99 7.16 -2.77
CA ILE A 117 0.77 6.78 -1.37
C ILE A 117 2.00 7.08 -0.50
N VAL A 118 1.72 7.34 0.77
CA VAL A 118 2.72 7.36 1.84
C VAL A 118 2.28 6.39 2.92
N LEU A 119 3.16 5.48 3.30
CA LEU A 119 2.92 4.47 4.32
C LEU A 119 3.83 4.73 5.52
N LYS A 120 3.26 4.62 6.71
CA LYS A 120 4.01 4.55 7.97
C LYS A 120 4.13 3.08 8.36
N ILE A 121 5.36 2.61 8.50
CA ILE A 121 5.66 1.22 8.90
C ILE A 121 6.30 1.26 10.28
N ILE A 122 5.81 0.45 11.22
CA ILE A 122 6.35 0.36 12.59
C ILE A 122 6.79 -1.07 12.91
N ASN A 123 7.80 -1.20 13.77
CA ASN A 123 8.13 -2.47 14.38
C ASN A 123 7.26 -2.68 15.62
N ASN A 124 6.35 -3.66 15.55
CA ASN A 124 5.52 -4.08 16.66
C ASN A 124 6.03 -5.42 17.20
N ARG A 125 6.84 -5.36 18.27
CA ARG A 125 7.40 -6.53 18.99
C ARG A 125 8.16 -7.51 18.08
N GLY A 126 9.00 -6.99 17.18
CA GLY A 126 9.81 -7.79 16.27
C GLY A 126 9.17 -8.06 14.91
N LYS A 127 7.93 -7.59 14.67
CA LYS A 127 7.26 -7.69 13.37
C LYS A 127 7.00 -6.30 12.79
N TRP A 128 7.47 -6.06 11.57
CA TRP A 128 7.14 -4.86 10.81
C TRP A 128 5.69 -4.93 10.29
N VAL A 129 4.91 -3.86 10.50
CA VAL A 129 3.52 -3.74 10.05
C VAL A 129 3.22 -2.32 9.56
N ILE A 130 2.27 -2.20 8.63
CA ILE A 130 1.73 -0.90 8.18
C ILE A 130 0.84 -0.35 9.30
N ASP A 131 1.18 0.84 9.80
CA ASP A 131 0.46 1.51 10.89
C ASP A 131 -0.42 2.66 10.39
N ASP A 132 -0.07 3.25 9.26
CA ASP A 132 -0.88 4.27 8.60
C ASP A 132 -0.65 4.29 7.09
N ILE A 133 -1.67 4.74 6.36
CA ILE A 133 -1.60 4.99 4.92
C ILE A 133 -2.26 6.33 4.61
N ILE A 134 -1.57 7.12 3.81
CA ILE A 134 -2.10 8.32 3.19
C ILE A 134 -2.19 8.01 1.70
N ILE A 135 -3.41 8.00 1.17
CA ILE A 135 -3.67 7.91 -0.25
C ILE A 135 -3.88 9.33 -0.73
N HIS A 136 -3.02 9.81 -1.61
CA HIS A 136 -3.21 11.09 -2.25
C HIS A 136 -4.19 10.88 -3.40
N ASP A 137 -5.28 11.63 -3.41
CA ASP A 137 -6.10 11.70 -4.62
C ASP A 137 -5.21 12.19 -5.75
N SER A 138 -5.26 11.46 -6.86
CA SER A 138 -4.82 11.95 -8.15
C SER A 138 -5.79 13.08 -8.53
N GLU A 139 -5.60 14.26 -7.94
CA GLU A 139 -6.05 15.48 -8.61
C GLU A 139 -5.19 15.59 -9.87
N LEU A 140 -5.72 15.04 -10.96
CA LEU A 140 -5.50 15.61 -12.28
C LEU A 140 -6.00 17.06 -12.27
N SER A 141 -5.20 17.95 -11.68
CA SER A 141 -5.27 19.38 -11.89
C SER A 141 -3.87 19.95 -11.78
N ASP A 142 -3.19 20.08 -12.91
CA ASP A 142 -2.91 21.41 -13.43
C ASP A 142 -2.29 21.35 -14.84
N LYS A 143 -3.11 21.77 -15.81
CA LYS A 143 -2.79 22.48 -17.07
C LYS A 143 -2.08 21.78 -18.22
#